data_AF-A0A5B6VMU5-F1
#
_entry.id   AF-A0A5B6VMU5-F1
#
_cell.length_a   1.000
_cell.length_b   1.000
_cell.length_c   1.000
_cell.angle_alpha   90.00
_cell.angle_beta   90.00
_cell.angle_gamma   90.00
#
_symmetry.space_group_name_H-M   'P 1'
#
loop_
_entity.id
_entity.type
_entity.pdbx_description
1 polymer ?
#
loop_
_entity_poly.entity_id
_entity_poly.type
_entity_poly.pdbx_seq_one_letter_code
_entity_poly.pdbx_strand_id
1 'polypeptide(L)' 'MSSSSFSPTPQLVLNAFDPREGIVNADPEPPPLKAKPTVAQIKQHFDDRAKMYKAMSCLQNSVSDLIFTRIMACETPK' A
#
# COMPACT_ATOMS: atom_id res chain seq x y z
N MET A 1 -0.70 15.14 -56.20
CA MET A 1 0.14 14.94 -55.01
C MET A 1 -0.77 14.40 -53.91
N SER A 2 -0.62 13.13 -53.55
CA SER A 2 -1.46 12.46 -52.56
C SER A 2 -1.17 13.00 -51.16
N SER A 3 -2.15 13.68 -50.56
CA SER A 3 -2.12 14.07 -49.15
C SER A 3 -2.54 12.85 -48.32
N SER A 4 -1.56 12.11 -47.78
CA SER A 4 -1.82 11.06 -46.80
C SER A 4 -2.28 11.70 -45.49
N SER A 5 -3.57 11.58 -45.17
CA SER A 5 -4.08 11.88 -43.84
C SER A 5 -3.57 10.81 -42.88
N PHE A 6 -2.68 11.20 -41.98
CA PHE A 6 -2.22 10.36 -40.88
C PHE A 6 -3.39 10.21 -39.90
N SER A 7 -4.11 9.09 -39.99
CA SER A 7 -5.08 8.67 -38.98
C SER A 7 -4.32 8.30 -37.71
N PRO A 8 -4.57 8.94 -36.55
CA PRO A 8 -3.99 8.47 -35.30
C PRO A 8 -4.63 7.13 -34.95
N THR A 9 -3.79 6.10 -34.88
CA THR A 9 -4.15 4.76 -34.45
C THR A 9 -4.66 4.81 -33.01
N PRO A 10 -5.80 4.17 -32.67
CA PRO A 10 -6.34 4.12 -31.32
C PRO A 10 -5.54 3.11 -30.47
N GLN A 11 -4.25 3.36 -30.26
CA GLN A 11 -3.42 2.58 -29.32
C GLN A 11 -3.39 3.22 -27.93
N LEU A 12 -4.35 4.11 -27.64
CA LEU A 12 -4.40 4.84 -26.37
C LEU A 12 -5.66 4.55 -25.54
N VAL A 13 -6.37 3.47 -25.85
CA VAL A 13 -7.53 3.07 -25.06
C VAL A 13 -7.56 1.55 -24.97
N LEU A 14 -6.66 0.98 -24.16
CA LEU A 14 -6.97 -0.16 -23.30
C LEU A 14 -5.71 -0.62 -22.57
N ASN A 15 -5.95 -0.94 -21.30
CA ASN A 15 -5.21 -1.92 -20.51
C ASN A 15 -4.07 -1.42 -19.62
N ALA A 16 -4.43 -0.97 -18.42
CA ALA A 16 -3.57 -1.12 -17.24
C ALA A 16 -4.36 -1.20 -15.93
N PHE A 17 -5.55 -1.82 -15.94
CA PHE A 17 -6.13 -2.30 -14.70
C PHE A 17 -6.38 -3.79 -14.84
N ASP A 18 -5.33 -4.56 -14.57
CA ASP A 18 -5.47 -5.98 -14.26
C ASP A 18 -5.97 -6.08 -12.81
N PRO A 19 -7.22 -6.49 -12.56
CA PRO A 19 -7.78 -6.56 -11.21
C PRO A 19 -7.28 -7.79 -10.44
N ARG A 20 -6.23 -8.48 -10.91
CA ARG A 20 -5.86 -9.81 -10.44
C ARG A 20 -4.45 -9.91 -9.86
N GLU A 21 -3.99 -8.88 -9.16
CA GLU A 21 -2.98 -9.08 -8.14
C GLU A 21 -3.72 -9.12 -6.80
N GLY A 22 -3.64 -10.30 -6.18
CA GLY A 22 -4.51 -10.71 -5.09
C GLY A 22 -4.49 -9.75 -3.91
N ILE A 23 -5.41 -10.01 -2.99
CA ILE A 23 -5.35 -9.51 -1.62
C ILE A 23 -4.09 -10.08 -0.98
N VAL A 24 -2.93 -9.57 -1.39
CA VAL A 24 -1.70 -9.66 -0.64
C VAL A 24 -1.98 -8.78 0.56
N ASN A 25 -1.75 -9.32 1.76
CA ASN A 25 -1.49 -8.53 2.94
C ASN A 25 -0.18 -7.75 2.71
N ALA A 26 -0.14 -6.92 1.67
CA ALA A 26 0.93 -6.04 1.35
C ALA A 26 0.66 -4.86 2.26
N ASP A 27 1.60 -4.64 3.18
CA ASP A 27 1.85 -3.32 3.73
C ASP A 27 1.62 -2.31 2.60
N PRO A 28 0.60 -1.43 2.65
CA PRO A 28 0.24 -0.59 1.51
C PRO A 28 1.42 0.33 1.20
N GLU A 29 2.32 -0.14 0.33
CA GLU A 29 3.55 0.56 0.04
C GLU A 29 3.17 1.94 -0.49
N PRO A 30 3.71 3.02 0.11
CA PRO A 30 3.45 4.33 -0.44
C PRO A 30 3.90 4.39 -1.90
N PRO A 31 3.20 5.16 -2.75
CA PRO A 31 3.49 5.20 -4.17
C PRO A 31 4.98 5.47 -4.44
N PRO A 32 5.60 4.73 -5.38
CA PRO A 32 7.01 4.89 -5.71
C PRO A 32 7.35 6.35 -6.03
N LEU A 33 8.49 6.81 -5.51
CA LEU A 33 8.99 8.16 -5.79
C LEU A 33 9.23 8.34 -7.30
N LYS A 34 8.89 9.52 -7.83
CA LYS A 34 9.15 9.88 -9.25
C LYS A 34 10.66 9.90 -9.52
N ALA A 35 11.07 9.75 -10.79
CA ALA A 35 12.48 9.61 -11.22
C ALA A 35 13.46 10.71 -10.78
N LYS A 36 12.97 11.90 -10.37
CA LYS A 36 13.76 12.98 -9.76
C LYS A 36 12.99 13.58 -8.58
N PRO A 37 12.96 12.89 -7.43
CA PRO A 37 12.19 13.35 -6.31
C PRO A 37 12.87 14.53 -5.63
N THR A 38 12.10 15.52 -5.19
CA THR A 38 12.64 16.60 -4.34
C THR A 38 12.86 16.11 -2.92
N VAL A 39 13.73 16.77 -2.15
CA VAL A 39 13.98 16.43 -0.73
C VAL A 39 12.69 16.39 0.09
N ALA A 40 11.74 17.30 -0.20
CA ALA A 40 10.43 17.32 0.46
C ALA A 40 9.60 16.07 0.16
N GLN A 41 9.63 15.57 -1.08
CA GLN A 41 8.92 14.34 -1.47
C GLN A 41 9.51 13.10 -0.81
N ILE A 42 10.85 13.04 -0.73
CA ILE A 42 11.56 11.96 -0.03
C ILE A 42 11.16 11.94 1.45
N LYS A 43 11.20 13.11 2.13
CA LYS A 43 10.79 13.23 3.54
C LYS A 43 9.34 12.79 3.75
N GLN A 44 8.44 13.29 2.92
CA GLN A 44 7.02 12.97 3.01
C GLN A 44 6.76 11.46 2.88
N HIS A 45 7.42 10.81 1.93
CA HIS A 45 7.32 9.36 1.74
C HIS A 45 7.77 8.58 2.98
N PHE A 46 8.88 8.97 3.62
CA PHE A 46 9.31 8.35 4.88
C PHE A 46 8.35 8.61 6.03
N ASP A 47 7.81 9.83 6.14
CA ASP A 47 6.83 10.18 7.17
C ASP A 47 5.54 9.35 7.01
N ASP A 48 5.08 9.14 5.78
CA ASP A 48 3.88 8.34 5.51
C ASP A 48 4.11 6.85 5.77
N ARG A 49 5.28 6.30 5.40
CA ARG A 49 5.68 4.95 5.83
C ARG A 49 5.69 4.82 7.35
N ALA A 50 6.24 5.80 8.06
CA ALA A 50 6.30 5.77 9.50
C ALA A 50 4.91 5.79 10.15
N LYS A 51 3.95 6.55 9.61
CA LYS A 51 2.55 6.54 10.09
C LYS A 51 1.90 5.17 9.90
N MET A 52 2.12 4.53 8.76
CA MET A 52 1.58 3.20 8.47
C MET A 52 2.12 2.15 9.44
N TYR A 53 3.45 2.12 9.67
CA TYR A 53 4.04 1.23 10.67
C TYR A 53 3.52 1.46 12.09
N LYS A 54 3.29 2.73 12.48
CA LYS A 54 2.68 3.05 13.77
C LYS A 54 1.26 2.49 13.89
N ALA A 55 0.42 2.66 12.86
CA ALA A 55 -0.93 2.12 12.86
C ALA A 55 -0.93 0.59 12.98
N MET A 56 -0.06 -0.10 12.24
CA MET A 56 0.10 -1.56 12.35
C MET A 56 0.58 -1.99 13.74
N SER A 57 1.58 -1.30 14.29
CA SER A 57 2.08 -1.59 15.65
C SER A 57 0.98 -1.38 16.70
N CYS A 58 0.16 -0.32 16.59
CA CYS A 58 -0.97 -0.13 17.49
C CYS A 58 -1.98 -1.29 17.44
N LEU A 59 -2.30 -1.79 16.24
CA LEU A 59 -3.18 -2.93 16.08
C LEU A 59 -2.57 -4.21 16.68
N GLN A 60 -1.31 -4.48 16.34
CA GLN A 60 -0.59 -5.63 16.88
C GLN A 60 -0.54 -5.59 18.41
N ASN A 61 -0.18 -4.45 18.98
CA ASN A 61 -0.13 -4.27 20.43
C ASN A 61 -1.50 -4.49 21.07
N SER A 62 -2.56 -3.91 20.50
CA SER A 62 -3.93 -4.08 21.02
C SER A 62 -4.39 -5.54 21.00
N VAL A 63 -4.08 -6.26 19.92
CA VAL A 63 -4.40 -7.69 19.79
C VAL A 63 -3.59 -8.52 20.79
N SER A 64 -2.29 -8.24 20.92
CA SER A 64 -1.43 -8.89 21.91
C SER A 64 -1.92 -8.66 23.34
N ASP A 65 -2.23 -7.42 23.72
CA ASP A 65 -2.74 -7.06 25.04
C ASP A 65 -4.03 -7.81 25.37
N LEU A 66 -4.95 -7.92 24.40
CA LEU A 66 -6.19 -8.68 24.56
C LEU A 66 -5.92 -10.17 24.78
N ILE A 67 -5.03 -10.76 23.98
CA ILE A 67 -4.66 -12.18 24.11
C ILE A 67 -4.01 -12.44 25.47
N PHE A 68 -3.04 -11.62 25.87
CA PHE A 68 -2.37 -11.76 27.17
C PHE A 68 -3.37 -11.60 28.31
N THR A 69 -4.25 -10.60 28.25
CA THR A 69 -5.29 -10.40 29.26
C THR A 69 -6.20 -11.63 29.36
N ARG A 70 -6.63 -12.17 28.23
CA ARG A 70 -7.48 -13.36 28.21
C ARG A 70 -6.78 -14.58 28.79
N ILE A 71 -5.51 -14.80 28.44
CA ILE A 71 -4.70 -15.90 29.00
C ILE A 71 -4.57 -15.74 30.52
N MET A 72 -4.28 -14.53 31.00
CA MET A 72 -4.16 -14.26 32.43
C MET A 72 -5.47 -14.42 33.19
N ALA A 73 -6.59 -14.12 32.54
CA ALA A 73 -7.94 -14.29 33.10
C ALA A 73 -8.47 -15.72 32.95
N CYS A 74 -7.80 -16.60 32.20
CA CYS A 74 -8.15 -18.01 32.14
C CYS A 74 -7.75 -18.68 33.45
N GLU A 75 -8.74 -19.14 34.21
CA GLU A 75 -8.50 -20.09 35.28
C GLU A 75 -8.00 -21.40 34.67
N THR A 76 -6.87 -21.92 35.16
CA THR A 76 -6.37 -23.22 34.71
C THR A 76 -7.39 -24.31 35.02
N PRO A 77 -7.76 -25.17 34.05
CA PRO A 77 -8.61 -26.31 34.31
C PRO A 77 -8.04 -27.16 35.46
N LYS A 78 -8.92 -27.65 36.34
CA LYS A 78 -8.57 -28.60 37.43
C LYS A 78 -8.24 -29.98 36.88
#